data_AF-A0AAE3Y5V0-F1
#
_entry.id   AF-A0AAE3Y5V0-F1
#
_cell.length_a   1.000
_cell.length_b   1.000
_cell.length_c   1.000
_cell.angle_alpha   90.00
_cell.angle_beta   90.00
_cell.angle_gamma   90.00
#
_symmetry.space_group_name_H-M   'P 1'
#
loop_
_entity.id
_entity.type
_entity.pdbx_description
1 polymer ?
#
loop_
_entity_poly.entity_id
_entity_poly.type
_entity_poly.pdbx_seq_one_letter_code
_entity_poly.pdbx_strand_id
1 'polypeptide(L)'
;MSTPALSPWLHRPLAELLRQRGHAWLLQGPSGLGQYELALALAAAWLCEQPNKEEGGTACGHCPSCHAIEVRTHADLCVLMPEVAMQELGWPLDEKAQADIDDKKRKPSREIRVEAMRDAVGFAQRTSARGRGKAVLVYPAERMNTITANALLKTLEEPVGDVRFVLASEAAWQLLPTIRSRCLGFTLPWPETAAAEAWLAAQDVPAADAAALLRAAGGRPSDALRLARSGQSPKAWSLLPKAVSRGDVAALADQSPSQAIGSLQKLCHDLMAVGSGAAPRFFDAADLPPAVPSHLALARWSKSLANAARTAEHPFNAGLMLEALVSEARTTLNSAARRP
;
A
#
# COMPACT_ATOMS: atom_id res chain seq x y z
N MET A 1 22.09 -2.01 12.42
CA MET A 1 20.90 -2.84 12.16
C MET A 1 20.75 -2.82 10.66
N SER A 2 21.07 -3.93 10.01
CA SER A 2 21.16 -4.03 8.55
C SER A 2 19.83 -3.67 7.89
N THR A 3 19.89 -2.89 6.80
CA THR A 3 18.79 -2.62 5.87
C THR A 3 17.95 -3.89 5.70
N PRO A 4 16.62 -3.85 5.89
CA PRO A 4 15.79 -5.04 5.76
C PRO A 4 16.01 -5.64 4.37
N ALA A 5 16.32 -6.93 4.33
CA ALA A 5 16.56 -7.63 3.08
C ALA A 5 15.35 -7.46 2.16
N LEU A 6 15.60 -7.08 0.91
CA LEU A 6 14.57 -6.91 -0.09
C LEU A 6 13.72 -8.19 -0.21
N SER A 7 12.40 -8.04 -0.24
CA SER A 7 11.47 -9.16 -0.34
C SER A 7 11.80 -10.07 -1.54
N PRO A 8 11.75 -11.42 -1.40
CA PRO A 8 12.27 -12.36 -2.41
C PRO A 8 11.74 -12.14 -3.83
N TRP A 9 10.45 -11.80 -3.97
CA TRP A 9 9.80 -11.57 -5.27
C TRP A 9 10.19 -10.25 -5.94
N LEU A 10 10.89 -9.34 -5.24
CA LEU A 10 11.31 -8.04 -5.76
C LEU A 10 12.73 -8.04 -6.35
N HIS A 11 13.54 -9.07 -6.10
CA HIS A 11 14.90 -9.19 -6.66
C HIS A 11 14.91 -9.21 -8.18
N ARG A 12 14.06 -10.04 -8.79
CA ARG A 12 13.93 -10.11 -10.26
C ARG A 12 13.40 -8.79 -10.85
N PRO A 13 12.31 -8.18 -10.35
CA PRO A 13 11.89 -6.84 -10.75
C PRO A 13 12.99 -5.78 -10.68
N LEU A 14 13.76 -5.75 -9.59
CA LEU A 14 14.85 -4.78 -9.43
C LEU A 14 15.91 -4.95 -10.53
N ALA A 15 16.36 -6.19 -10.77
CA ALA A 15 17.33 -6.49 -11.82
C ALA A 15 16.79 -6.18 -13.23
N GLU A 16 15.48 -6.32 -13.45
CA GLU A 16 14.85 -5.93 -14.71
C GLU A 16 14.83 -4.42 -14.91
N LEU A 17 14.41 -3.67 -13.88
CA LEU A 17 14.36 -2.21 -13.91
C LEU A 17 15.74 -1.58 -14.10
N LEU A 18 16.78 -2.15 -13.47
CA LEU A 18 18.16 -1.66 -13.59
C LEU A 18 18.78 -1.85 -14.98
N ARG A 19 18.30 -2.83 -15.76
CA ARG A 19 18.74 -3.04 -17.14
C ARG A 19 18.15 -2.05 -18.13
N GLN A 20 17.02 -1.43 -17.78
CA GLN A 20 16.32 -0.52 -18.68
C GLN A 20 16.78 0.92 -18.50
N ARG A 21 16.77 1.69 -19.59
CA ARG A 21 17.08 3.12 -19.57
C ARG A 21 15.78 3.91 -19.55
N GLY A 22 15.46 4.48 -18.40
CA GLY A 22 14.32 5.39 -18.23
C GLY A 22 14.60 6.35 -17.08
N HIS A 23 14.27 7.62 -17.29
CA HIS A 23 14.42 8.66 -16.26
C HIS A 23 13.22 8.73 -15.32
N ALA A 24 12.08 8.11 -15.66
CA ALA A 24 10.88 8.12 -14.82
C ALA A 24 10.15 6.76 -14.86
N TRP A 25 10.07 6.09 -13.71
CA TRP A 25 9.35 4.84 -13.53
C TRP A 25 8.05 5.04 -12.75
N LEU A 26 6.98 4.38 -13.18
CA LEU A 26 5.75 4.23 -12.41
C LEU A 26 5.57 2.77 -12.01
N LEU A 27 5.94 2.44 -10.77
CA LEU A 27 5.71 1.14 -10.16
C LEU A 27 4.25 1.06 -9.70
N GLN A 28 3.47 0.17 -10.32
CA GLN A 28 2.03 0.06 -10.11
C GLN A 28 1.62 -1.37 -9.70
N GLY A 29 0.62 -1.47 -8.86
CA GLY A 29 0.05 -2.73 -8.40
C GLY A 29 -0.88 -2.49 -7.22
N PRO A 30 -1.64 -3.49 -6.76
CA PRO A 30 -2.40 -3.37 -5.52
C PRO A 30 -1.47 -3.21 -4.31
N SER A 31 -1.98 -2.67 -3.20
CA SER A 31 -1.24 -2.50 -1.95
C SER A 31 -0.51 -3.78 -1.51
N GLY A 32 0.56 -3.62 -0.75
CA GLY A 32 1.20 -4.74 -0.05
C GLY A 32 1.97 -5.74 -0.92
N LEU A 33 2.30 -5.38 -2.18
CA LEU A 33 3.24 -6.15 -3.02
C LEU A 33 4.69 -5.65 -2.93
N GLY A 34 4.92 -4.49 -2.30
CA GLY A 34 6.26 -3.93 -2.07
C GLY A 34 6.69 -2.85 -3.06
N GLN A 35 5.75 -2.04 -3.56
CA GLN A 35 6.05 -0.91 -4.47
C GLN A 35 7.04 0.07 -3.85
N TYR A 36 6.87 0.41 -2.57
CA TYR A 36 7.78 1.28 -1.83
C TYR A 36 9.17 0.64 -1.67
N GLU A 37 9.22 -0.62 -1.27
CA GLU A 37 10.47 -1.38 -1.08
C GLU A 37 11.27 -1.44 -2.39
N LEU A 38 10.60 -1.76 -3.50
CA LEU A 38 11.22 -1.79 -4.82
C LEU A 38 11.69 -0.39 -5.27
N ALA A 39 10.87 0.64 -5.05
CA ALA A 39 11.23 2.01 -5.40
C ALA A 39 12.48 2.48 -4.64
N LEU A 40 12.53 2.22 -3.33
CA LEU A 40 13.67 2.60 -2.51
C LEU A 40 14.93 1.81 -2.88
N ALA A 41 14.81 0.51 -3.14
CA ALA A 41 15.92 -0.32 -3.58
C ALA A 41 16.47 0.13 -4.95
N LEU A 42 15.59 0.51 -5.87
CA LEU A 42 15.96 1.07 -7.17
C LEU A 42 16.70 2.41 -7.02
N ALA A 43 16.18 3.31 -6.18
CA ALA A 43 16.84 4.58 -5.89
C ALA A 43 18.20 4.38 -5.22
N ALA A 44 18.31 3.42 -4.29
CA ALA A 44 19.57 3.06 -3.66
C ALA A 44 20.59 2.50 -4.66
N ALA A 45 20.16 1.68 -5.61
CA ALA A 45 21.03 1.14 -6.64
C ALA A 45 21.56 2.23 -7.60
N TRP A 46 20.73 3.22 -7.96
CA TRP A 46 21.16 4.37 -8.77
C TRP A 46 22.23 5.21 -8.08
N LEU A 47 22.06 5.45 -6.78
CA LEU A 47 22.95 6.32 -6.00
C LEU A 47 24.18 5.60 -5.43
N CYS A 48 24.17 4.27 -5.41
CA CYS A 48 25.26 3.44 -4.91
C CYS A 48 26.60 3.78 -5.58
N GLU A 49 27.64 3.98 -4.78
CA GLU A 49 29.00 4.28 -5.23
C GLU A 49 29.73 3.02 -5.73
N GLN A 50 29.34 1.85 -5.21
CA GLN A 50 29.96 0.55 -5.52
C GLN A 50 28.86 -0.47 -5.87
N PRO A 51 28.15 -0.33 -7.01
CA PRO A 51 27.08 -1.24 -7.37
C PRO A 51 27.60 -2.65 -7.65
N ASN A 52 26.87 -3.68 -7.20
CA ASN A 52 27.21 -5.08 -7.40
C ASN A 52 27.01 -5.45 -8.88
N LYS A 53 28.10 -5.52 -9.64
CA LYS A 53 28.02 -5.79 -11.10
C LYS A 53 27.48 -7.18 -11.43
N GLU A 54 27.79 -8.17 -10.59
CA GLU A 54 27.35 -9.55 -10.77
C GLU A 54 25.84 -9.72 -10.54
N GLU A 55 25.25 -8.86 -9.71
CA GLU A 55 23.82 -8.84 -9.39
C GLU A 55 23.05 -7.78 -10.20
N GLY A 56 23.52 -7.44 -11.40
CA GLY A 56 22.81 -6.52 -12.29
C GLY A 56 22.81 -5.05 -11.82
N GLY A 57 23.75 -4.67 -10.96
CA GLY A 57 23.94 -3.30 -10.50
C GLY A 57 23.16 -2.93 -9.24
N THR A 58 22.79 -3.90 -8.41
CA THR A 58 22.15 -3.67 -7.11
C THR A 58 23.04 -2.84 -6.18
N ALA A 59 22.42 -2.17 -5.20
CA ALA A 59 23.14 -1.44 -4.16
C ALA A 59 23.96 -2.41 -3.29
N CYS A 60 25.21 -2.06 -2.98
CA CYS A 60 26.06 -2.93 -2.16
C CYS A 60 25.68 -2.97 -0.67
N GLY A 61 24.90 -1.98 -0.20
CA GLY A 61 24.45 -1.90 1.19
C GLY A 61 25.51 -1.41 2.20
N HIS A 62 26.78 -1.31 1.83
CA HIS A 62 27.87 -0.96 2.76
C HIS A 62 28.64 0.32 2.42
N CYS A 63 28.47 0.89 1.22
CA CYS A 63 29.15 2.15 0.87
C CYS A 63 28.54 3.35 1.62
N PRO A 64 29.27 4.48 1.76
CA PRO A 64 28.76 5.68 2.44
C PRO A 64 27.43 6.21 1.89
N SER A 65 27.21 6.09 0.58
CA SER A 65 25.91 6.43 -0.04
C SER A 65 24.80 5.50 0.44
N CYS A 66 25.01 4.16 0.41
CA CYS A 66 24.02 3.20 0.89
C CYS A 66 23.68 3.42 2.36
N HIS A 67 24.69 3.65 3.20
CA HIS A 67 24.47 3.92 4.63
C HIS A 67 23.66 5.22 4.85
N ALA A 68 23.95 6.29 4.10
CA ALA A 68 23.18 7.52 4.20
C ALA A 68 21.70 7.35 3.76
N ILE A 69 21.41 6.43 2.83
CA ILE A 69 20.02 6.08 2.47
C ILE A 69 19.35 5.28 3.58
N GLU A 70 20.06 4.32 4.17
CA GLU A 70 19.59 3.50 5.29
C GLU A 70 19.17 4.37 6.48
N VAL A 71 19.99 5.37 6.84
CA VAL A 71 19.68 6.31 7.93
C VAL A 71 18.86 7.54 7.50
N ARG A 72 18.33 7.55 6.26
CA ARG A 72 17.40 8.57 5.73
C ARG A 72 17.96 9.99 5.59
N THR A 73 19.27 10.15 5.34
CA THR A 73 19.95 11.46 5.25
C THR A 73 20.70 11.70 3.93
N HIS A 74 20.46 10.87 2.91
CA HIS A 74 21.21 10.94 1.66
C HIS A 74 20.98 12.24 0.88
N ALA A 75 22.05 13.00 0.65
CA ALA A 75 22.00 14.32 0.03
C ALA A 75 21.48 14.34 -1.42
N ASP A 76 21.60 13.24 -2.16
CA ASP A 76 21.11 13.12 -3.55
C ASP A 76 19.84 12.24 -3.67
N LEU A 77 19.12 12.00 -2.56
CA LEU A 77 17.82 11.32 -2.54
C LEU A 77 16.75 12.25 -1.98
N CYS A 78 15.72 12.55 -2.78
CA CYS A 78 14.54 13.26 -2.32
C CYS A 78 13.35 12.29 -2.25
N VAL A 79 12.66 12.26 -1.12
CA VAL A 79 11.50 11.40 -0.89
C VAL A 79 10.26 12.24 -0.65
N LEU A 80 9.28 12.11 -1.54
CA LEU A 80 8.00 12.77 -1.49
C LEU A 80 6.93 11.80 -1.02
N MET A 81 6.40 12.03 0.16
CA MET A 81 5.35 11.22 0.75
C MET A 81 4.49 12.04 1.72
N PRO A 82 3.24 11.64 2.00
CA PRO A 82 2.44 12.27 3.04
C PRO A 82 3.10 12.12 4.42
N GLU A 83 2.85 13.06 5.32
CA GLU A 83 3.46 13.07 6.66
C GLU A 83 3.07 11.82 7.48
N VAL A 84 1.84 11.30 7.34
CA VAL A 84 1.46 10.01 7.96
C VAL A 84 2.35 8.86 7.45
N ALA A 85 2.65 8.82 6.15
CA ALA A 85 3.50 7.78 5.58
C ALA A 85 4.96 7.96 6.00
N MET A 86 5.43 9.21 6.16
CA MET A 86 6.77 9.48 6.72
C MET A 86 6.92 8.89 8.11
N GLN A 87 5.95 9.15 8.98
CA GLN A 87 5.96 8.62 10.35
C GLN A 87 5.89 7.09 10.37
N GLU A 88 5.01 6.48 9.56
CA GLU A 88 4.87 5.02 9.48
C GLU A 88 6.14 4.33 8.97
N LEU A 89 6.86 4.94 8.03
CA LEU A 89 8.07 4.39 7.40
C LEU A 89 9.38 4.87 8.03
N GLY A 90 9.30 5.67 9.10
CA GLY A 90 10.44 6.19 9.83
C GLY A 90 11.28 7.22 9.08
N TRP A 91 10.65 8.04 8.23
CA TRP A 91 11.30 9.21 7.62
C TRP A 91 11.17 10.44 8.51
N PRO A 92 12.23 11.26 8.62
CA PRO A 92 12.17 12.49 9.39
C PRO A 92 11.23 13.51 8.72
N LEU A 93 10.46 14.22 9.55
CA LEU A 93 9.72 15.41 9.14
C LEU A 93 10.60 16.65 9.31
N ASP A 94 10.22 17.75 8.67
CA ASP A 94 10.84 19.04 8.95
C ASP A 94 10.59 19.46 10.42
N GLU A 95 11.56 20.13 11.05
CA GLU A 95 11.51 20.45 12.48
C GLU A 95 10.24 21.22 12.88
N LYS A 96 9.77 22.10 12.00
CA LYS A 96 8.57 22.90 12.22
C LYS A 96 7.31 22.04 12.15
N ALA A 97 7.19 21.18 11.14
CA ALA A 97 6.07 20.26 11.00
C ALA A 97 6.03 19.26 12.15
N GLN A 98 7.18 18.73 12.55
CA GLN A 98 7.30 17.84 13.70
C GLN A 98 6.82 18.55 14.97
N ALA A 99 7.32 19.77 15.24
CA ALA A 99 6.89 20.56 16.39
C ALA A 99 5.38 20.89 16.36
N ASP A 100 4.82 21.25 15.19
CA ASP A 100 3.39 21.54 15.06
C ASP A 100 2.50 20.31 15.28
N ILE A 101 2.99 19.12 14.92
CA ILE A 101 2.30 17.84 15.15
C ILE A 101 2.40 17.43 16.63
N ASP A 102 3.59 17.56 17.23
CA ASP A 102 3.83 17.22 18.63
C ASP A 102 3.05 18.15 19.58
N ASP A 103 2.98 19.44 19.25
CA ASP A 103 2.16 20.44 19.94
C ASP A 103 0.65 20.30 19.67
N LYS A 104 0.24 19.31 18.87
CA LYS A 104 -1.16 19.05 18.46
C LYS A 104 -1.84 20.25 17.80
N LYS A 105 -1.08 21.18 17.21
CA LYS A 105 -1.63 22.32 16.46
C LYS A 105 -2.32 21.86 15.19
N ARG A 106 -1.84 20.76 14.60
CA ARG A 106 -2.43 20.13 13.41
C ARG A 106 -2.18 18.63 13.40
N LYS A 107 -3.00 17.91 12.64
CA LYS A 107 -2.77 16.48 12.36
C LYS A 107 -1.77 16.32 11.20
N PRO A 108 -1.05 15.19 11.14
CA PRO A 108 -0.22 14.85 9.99
C PRO A 108 -1.05 14.76 8.70
N SER A 109 -0.54 15.35 7.62
CA SER A 109 -1.16 15.36 6.30
C SER A 109 -1.18 13.97 5.68
N ARG A 110 -2.33 13.62 5.08
CA ARG A 110 -2.53 12.40 4.27
C ARG A 110 -2.28 12.60 2.77
N GLU A 111 -2.05 13.84 2.37
CA GLU A 111 -1.67 14.22 1.01
C GLU A 111 -0.23 14.71 0.97
N ILE A 112 0.42 14.54 -0.18
CA ILE A 112 1.70 15.14 -0.49
C ILE A 112 1.45 16.63 -0.73
N ARG A 113 2.05 17.46 0.13
CA ARG A 113 1.86 18.91 0.12
C ARG A 113 2.63 19.56 -1.05
N VAL A 114 2.11 20.69 -1.53
CA VAL A 114 2.72 21.42 -2.65
C VAL A 114 4.09 21.97 -2.29
N GLU A 115 4.32 22.34 -1.04
CA GLU A 115 5.62 22.82 -0.55
C GLU A 115 6.70 21.76 -0.74
N ALA A 116 6.46 20.52 -0.27
CA ALA A 116 7.40 19.40 -0.44
C ALA A 116 7.75 19.17 -1.92
N MET A 117 6.77 19.29 -2.82
CA MET A 117 7.01 19.16 -4.26
C MET A 117 7.84 20.32 -4.83
N ARG A 118 7.62 21.56 -4.39
CA ARG A 118 8.45 22.69 -4.81
C ARG A 118 9.90 22.50 -4.36
N ASP A 119 10.11 21.98 -3.16
CA ASP A 119 11.43 21.66 -2.65
C ASP A 119 12.10 20.55 -3.48
N ALA A 120 11.34 19.53 -3.90
CA ALA A 120 11.83 18.50 -4.80
C ALA A 120 12.20 19.02 -6.21
N VAL A 121 11.44 19.98 -6.75
CA VAL A 121 11.81 20.63 -8.03
C VAL A 121 13.10 21.43 -7.86
N GLY A 122 13.23 22.20 -6.78
CA GLY A 122 14.46 22.93 -6.48
C GLY A 122 15.66 21.98 -6.28
N PHE A 123 15.44 20.88 -5.58
CA PHE A 123 16.40 19.79 -5.43
C PHE A 123 16.82 19.23 -6.79
N ALA A 124 15.88 18.95 -7.69
CA ALA A 124 16.13 18.43 -9.03
C ALA A 124 16.93 19.40 -9.92
N GLN A 125 16.97 20.69 -9.61
CA GLN A 125 17.75 21.68 -10.38
C GLN A 125 19.21 21.86 -9.89
N ARG A 126 19.55 21.45 -8.65
CA ARG A 126 20.91 21.60 -8.09
C ARG A 126 21.91 20.58 -8.67
N THR A 127 23.22 20.80 -8.56
CA THR A 127 24.19 19.77 -8.94
C THR A 127 24.21 18.64 -7.91
N SER A 128 24.44 17.39 -8.34
CA SER A 128 24.58 16.26 -7.41
C SER A 128 25.80 16.44 -6.51
N ALA A 129 25.67 16.12 -5.22
CA ALA A 129 26.76 16.21 -4.26
C ALA A 129 27.82 15.13 -4.48
N ARG A 130 27.42 13.92 -4.87
CA ARG A 130 28.30 12.74 -4.97
C ARG A 130 28.62 12.27 -6.39
N GLY A 131 28.13 12.97 -7.42
CA GLY A 131 28.45 12.69 -8.83
C GLY A 131 27.76 11.45 -9.44
N ARG A 132 26.83 10.81 -8.73
CA ARG A 132 26.05 9.64 -9.21
C ARG A 132 24.66 10.01 -9.77
N GLY A 133 24.40 11.30 -9.95
CA GLY A 133 23.08 11.82 -10.25
C GLY A 133 22.23 12.00 -8.98
N LYS A 134 20.91 12.17 -9.17
CA LYS A 134 19.94 12.32 -8.09
C LYS A 134 18.74 11.42 -8.32
N ALA A 135 18.14 10.96 -7.23
CA ALA A 135 16.90 10.19 -7.27
C ALA A 135 15.77 10.92 -6.55
N VAL A 136 14.58 10.91 -7.15
CA VAL A 136 13.33 11.40 -6.55
C VAL A 136 12.36 10.23 -6.45
N LEU A 137 11.98 9.87 -5.23
CA LEU A 137 11.02 8.82 -4.94
C LEU A 137 9.69 9.44 -4.49
N VAL A 138 8.58 9.06 -5.13
CA VAL A 138 7.24 9.54 -4.78
C VAL A 138 6.38 8.36 -4.33
N TYR A 139 5.91 8.35 -3.09
CA TYR A 139 5.09 7.26 -2.55
C TYR A 139 4.12 7.71 -1.43
N PRO A 140 2.86 7.25 -1.41
CA PRO A 140 2.12 6.74 -2.56
C PRO A 140 1.84 7.88 -3.55
N ALA A 141 2.11 7.67 -4.83
CA ALA A 141 2.01 8.73 -5.85
C ALA A 141 0.58 9.28 -6.00
N GLU A 142 -0.44 8.45 -5.79
CA GLU A 142 -1.87 8.82 -5.82
C GLU A 142 -2.28 9.79 -4.70
N ARG A 143 -1.42 10.00 -3.70
CA ARG A 143 -1.66 10.99 -2.63
C ARG A 143 -1.18 12.39 -3.00
N MET A 144 -0.71 12.62 -4.22
CA MET A 144 -0.51 13.97 -4.74
C MET A 144 -1.86 14.63 -5.02
N ASN A 145 -2.06 15.85 -4.52
CA ASN A 145 -3.16 16.68 -5.00
C ASN A 145 -2.88 17.19 -6.42
N THR A 146 -3.91 17.72 -7.08
CA THR A 146 -3.84 18.20 -8.47
C THR A 146 -2.76 19.26 -8.70
N ILE A 147 -2.52 20.13 -7.70
CA ILE A 147 -1.51 21.20 -7.80
C ILE A 147 -0.11 20.57 -7.81
N THR A 148 0.14 19.65 -6.87
CA THR A 148 1.40 18.92 -6.70
C THR A 148 1.72 18.09 -7.94
N ALA A 149 0.72 17.35 -8.45
CA ALA A 149 0.85 16.53 -9.65
C ALA A 149 1.20 17.36 -10.90
N ASN A 150 0.54 18.51 -11.11
CA ASN A 150 0.82 19.38 -12.24
C ASN A 150 2.19 20.08 -12.14
N ALA A 151 2.64 20.43 -10.93
CA ALA A 151 3.96 21.03 -10.71
C ALA A 151 5.10 20.08 -11.12
N LEU A 152 4.90 18.77 -11.00
CA LEU A 152 5.88 17.75 -11.35
C LEU A 152 6.02 17.52 -12.88
N LEU A 153 4.98 17.82 -13.67
CA LEU A 153 4.92 17.46 -15.10
C LEU A 153 6.10 17.99 -15.92
N LYS A 154 6.47 19.27 -15.75
CA LYS A 154 7.60 19.87 -16.49
C LYS A 154 8.90 19.15 -16.20
N THR A 155 9.13 18.79 -14.94
CA THR A 155 10.35 18.11 -14.49
C THR A 155 10.40 16.64 -14.95
N LEU A 156 9.23 16.00 -15.12
CA LEU A 156 9.15 14.64 -15.66
C LEU A 156 9.35 14.59 -17.18
N GLU A 157 8.92 15.63 -17.91
CA GLU A 157 9.14 15.72 -19.36
C GLU A 157 10.61 15.91 -19.69
N GLU A 158 11.24 16.89 -19.06
CA GLU A 158 12.61 17.30 -19.35
C GLU A 158 13.39 17.41 -18.03
N PRO A 159 13.87 16.29 -17.47
CA PRO A 159 14.68 16.33 -16.25
C PRO A 159 15.98 17.08 -16.50
N VAL A 160 16.32 18.00 -15.60
CA VAL A 160 17.56 18.78 -15.68
C VAL A 160 18.73 17.92 -15.18
N GLY A 161 19.64 17.52 -16.07
CA GLY A 161 20.82 16.72 -15.71
C GLY A 161 20.49 15.24 -15.45
N ASP A 162 21.29 14.57 -14.62
CA ASP A 162 21.11 13.14 -14.29
C ASP A 162 20.17 12.97 -13.09
N VAL A 163 18.89 13.31 -13.28
CA VAL A 163 17.83 13.11 -12.29
C VAL A 163 16.92 11.98 -12.73
N ARG A 164 16.65 11.06 -11.81
CA ARG A 164 15.77 9.92 -12.03
C ARG A 164 14.60 9.94 -11.05
N PHE A 165 13.44 9.58 -11.54
CA PHE A 165 12.18 9.54 -10.83
C PHE A 165 11.70 8.10 -10.69
N VAL A 166 11.20 7.76 -9.50
CA VAL A 166 10.46 6.54 -9.26
C VAL A 166 9.19 6.87 -8.48
N LEU A 167 8.05 6.69 -9.14
CA LEU A 167 6.72 6.85 -8.57
C LEU A 167 6.21 5.46 -8.20
N ALA A 168 5.89 5.25 -6.94
CA ALA A 168 5.28 4.02 -6.46
C ALA A 168 3.80 4.28 -6.13
N SER A 169 2.90 3.47 -6.68
CA SER A 169 1.46 3.67 -6.56
C SER A 169 0.71 2.37 -6.29
N GLU A 170 -0.24 2.43 -5.37
CA GLU A 170 -1.17 1.32 -5.06
C GLU A 170 -2.48 1.47 -5.83
N ALA A 171 -2.75 2.67 -6.34
CA ALA A 171 -3.92 3.02 -7.11
C ALA A 171 -3.55 3.90 -8.32
N ALA A 172 -2.73 3.38 -9.23
CA ALA A 172 -2.22 4.13 -10.40
C ALA A 172 -3.33 4.71 -11.29
N TRP A 173 -4.54 4.16 -11.25
CA TRP A 173 -5.72 4.68 -11.95
C TRP A 173 -6.24 6.00 -11.39
N GLN A 174 -5.90 6.37 -10.15
CA GLN A 174 -6.21 7.67 -9.54
C GLN A 174 -5.22 8.77 -9.98
N LEU A 175 -4.08 8.40 -10.55
CA LEU A 175 -3.10 9.35 -11.06
C LEU A 175 -3.60 10.07 -12.31
N LEU A 176 -3.16 11.31 -12.47
CA LEU A 176 -3.44 12.08 -13.69
C LEU A 176 -2.91 11.33 -14.94
N PRO A 177 -3.70 11.24 -16.01
CA PRO A 177 -3.26 10.65 -17.27
C PRO A 177 -1.96 11.26 -17.81
N THR A 178 -1.74 12.56 -17.54
CA THR A 178 -0.54 13.31 -17.94
C THR A 178 0.74 12.82 -17.25
N ILE A 179 0.67 12.36 -16.00
CA ILE A 179 1.80 11.72 -15.30
C ILE A 179 2.04 10.33 -15.88
N ARG A 180 0.97 9.54 -16.01
CA ARG A 180 1.05 8.15 -16.51
C ARG A 180 1.67 8.08 -17.90
N SER A 181 1.37 9.02 -18.77
CA SER A 181 1.91 9.05 -20.14
C SER A 181 3.40 9.40 -20.21
N ARG A 182 3.97 9.99 -19.15
CA ARG A 182 5.37 10.44 -19.08
C ARG A 182 6.27 9.49 -18.29
N CYS A 183 5.68 8.45 -17.66
CA CYS A 183 6.42 7.45 -16.90
C CYS A 183 6.40 6.12 -17.64
N LEU A 184 7.49 5.37 -17.54
CA LEU A 184 7.49 3.96 -17.92
C LEU A 184 6.77 3.15 -16.85
N GLY A 185 5.65 2.53 -17.21
CA GLY A 185 4.87 1.71 -16.30
C GLY A 185 5.53 0.36 -16.04
N PHE A 186 5.64 -0.04 -14.77
CA PHE A 186 6.06 -1.37 -14.37
C PHE A 186 5.04 -1.96 -13.39
N THR A 187 4.42 -3.07 -13.77
CA THR A 187 3.42 -3.74 -12.93
C THR A 187 4.11 -4.74 -12.01
N LEU A 188 3.88 -4.60 -10.70
CA LEU A 188 4.44 -5.51 -9.70
C LEU A 188 3.94 -6.94 -9.92
N PRO A 189 4.83 -7.95 -9.93
CA PRO A 189 4.40 -9.33 -10.01
C PRO A 189 3.73 -9.77 -8.71
N TRP A 190 2.78 -10.69 -8.83
CA TRP A 190 2.25 -11.38 -7.67
C TRP A 190 3.27 -12.42 -7.19
N PRO A 191 3.60 -12.45 -5.89
CA PRO A 191 4.47 -13.47 -5.34
C PRO A 191 3.78 -14.84 -5.37
N GLU A 192 4.59 -15.89 -5.51
CA GLU A 192 4.12 -17.25 -5.25
C GLU A 192 3.72 -17.41 -3.78
N THR A 193 2.61 -18.11 -3.54
CA THR A 193 2.05 -18.30 -2.19
C THR A 193 3.09 -18.86 -1.21
N ALA A 194 3.85 -19.88 -1.63
CA ALA A 194 4.89 -20.49 -0.79
C ALA A 194 6.01 -19.51 -0.41
N ALA A 195 6.43 -18.65 -1.36
CA ALA A 195 7.44 -17.63 -1.10
C ALA A 195 6.91 -16.53 -0.15
N ALA A 196 5.65 -16.14 -0.30
CA ALA A 196 4.99 -15.19 0.59
C ALA A 196 4.83 -15.74 2.02
N GLU A 197 4.41 -17.00 2.17
CA GLU A 197 4.28 -17.66 3.48
C GLU A 197 5.64 -17.82 4.17
N ALA A 198 6.67 -18.25 3.45
CA ALA A 198 8.03 -18.36 3.98
C ALA A 198 8.58 -16.99 4.41
N TRP A 199 8.32 -15.94 3.63
CA TRP A 199 8.68 -14.57 4.00
C TRP A 199 7.93 -14.11 5.25
N LEU A 200 6.62 -14.37 5.38
CA LEU A 200 5.86 -14.05 6.58
C LEU A 200 6.43 -14.75 7.83
N ALA A 201 6.79 -16.03 7.71
CA ALA A 201 7.44 -16.77 8.78
C ALA A 201 8.79 -16.14 9.21
N ALA A 202 9.57 -15.63 8.25
CA ALA A 202 10.80 -14.88 8.52
C ALA A 202 10.57 -13.50 9.16
N GLN A 203 9.33 -12.99 9.16
CA GLN A 203 8.90 -11.76 9.82
C GLN A 203 8.21 -12.02 11.17
N ASP A 204 8.51 -13.16 11.80
CA ASP A 204 7.97 -13.61 13.09
C ASP A 204 6.45 -13.88 13.11
N VAL A 205 5.83 -14.10 11.93
CA VAL A 205 4.45 -14.57 11.86
C VAL A 205 4.41 -16.09 12.06
N PRO A 206 3.59 -16.64 12.98
CA PRO A 206 3.48 -18.08 13.16
C PRO A 206 3.11 -18.78 11.84
N ALA A 207 3.85 -19.84 11.48
CA ALA A 207 3.63 -20.56 10.22
C ALA A 207 2.19 -21.11 10.08
N ALA A 208 1.55 -21.47 11.20
CA ALA A 208 0.15 -21.91 11.22
C ALA A 208 -0.84 -20.81 10.82
N ASP A 209 -0.50 -19.55 11.06
CA ASP A 209 -1.36 -18.39 10.78
C ASP A 209 -1.05 -17.75 9.43
N ALA A 210 0.17 -17.94 8.90
CA ALA A 210 0.66 -17.29 7.69
C ALA A 210 -0.26 -17.51 6.47
N ALA A 211 -0.69 -18.75 6.22
CA ALA A 211 -1.58 -19.06 5.09
C ALA A 211 -2.95 -18.37 5.22
N ALA A 212 -3.53 -18.38 6.43
CA ALA A 212 -4.83 -17.77 6.69
C ALA A 212 -4.78 -16.23 6.60
N LEU A 213 -3.73 -15.60 7.14
CA LEU A 213 -3.51 -14.16 7.04
C LEU A 213 -3.21 -13.72 5.60
N LEU A 214 -2.42 -14.51 4.85
CA LEU A 214 -2.15 -14.26 3.45
C LEU A 214 -3.43 -14.32 2.62
N ARG A 215 -4.31 -15.30 2.88
CA ARG A 215 -5.63 -15.38 2.25
C ARG A 215 -6.52 -14.20 2.65
N ALA A 216 -6.59 -13.84 3.93
CA ALA A 216 -7.35 -12.68 4.40
C ALA A 216 -6.86 -11.36 3.76
N ALA A 217 -5.57 -11.27 3.46
CA ALA A 217 -4.97 -10.18 2.71
C ALA A 217 -5.21 -10.31 1.19
N GLY A 218 -5.64 -11.45 0.67
CA GLY A 218 -5.88 -11.70 -0.75
C GLY A 218 -4.60 -11.92 -1.55
N GLY A 219 -3.60 -12.55 -0.94
CA GLY A 219 -2.28 -12.83 -1.55
C GLY A 219 -1.29 -11.66 -1.50
N ARG A 220 -1.52 -10.67 -0.63
CA ARG A 220 -0.69 -9.46 -0.48
C ARG A 220 0.19 -9.59 0.77
N PRO A 221 1.51 -9.86 0.65
CA PRO A 221 2.34 -10.20 1.82
C PRO A 221 2.49 -9.06 2.83
N SER A 222 2.76 -7.82 2.42
CA SER A 222 2.94 -6.73 3.38
C SER A 222 1.62 -6.36 4.08
N ASP A 223 0.49 -6.55 3.40
CA ASP A 223 -0.83 -6.40 4.03
C ASP A 223 -1.06 -7.52 5.05
N ALA A 224 -0.73 -8.78 4.73
CA ALA A 224 -0.81 -9.90 5.66
C ALA A 224 0.05 -9.69 6.91
N LEU A 225 1.28 -9.18 6.74
CA LEU A 225 2.15 -8.80 7.85
C LEU A 225 1.53 -7.69 8.72
N ARG A 226 0.85 -6.71 8.10
CA ARG A 226 0.14 -5.66 8.83
C ARG A 226 -1.01 -6.23 9.66
N LEU A 227 -1.78 -7.18 9.11
CA LEU A 227 -2.84 -7.88 9.86
C LEU A 227 -2.27 -8.67 11.04
N ALA A 228 -1.13 -9.34 10.84
CA ALA A 228 -0.43 -10.05 11.91
C ALA A 228 0.00 -9.09 13.04
N ARG A 229 0.64 -7.96 12.68
CA ARG A 229 1.14 -6.95 13.62
C ARG A 229 0.03 -6.19 14.34
N SER A 230 -1.15 -6.05 13.73
CA SER A 230 -2.32 -5.47 14.41
C SER A 230 -2.99 -6.45 15.38
N GLY A 231 -2.47 -7.66 15.55
CA GLY A 231 -3.03 -8.68 16.42
C GLY A 231 -4.32 -9.31 15.89
N GLN A 232 -4.59 -9.21 14.58
CA GLN A 232 -5.80 -9.79 14.01
C GLN A 232 -5.72 -11.31 14.04
N SER A 233 -6.61 -11.94 14.82
CA SER A 233 -6.66 -13.40 14.91
C SER A 233 -7.20 -14.01 13.61
N PRO A 234 -6.51 -15.00 13.01
CA PRO A 234 -7.04 -15.76 11.88
C PRO A 234 -8.36 -16.45 12.19
N LYS A 235 -8.54 -16.89 13.46
CA LYS A 235 -9.78 -17.49 13.93
C LYS A 235 -10.92 -16.47 14.03
N ALA A 236 -10.64 -15.23 14.44
CA ALA A 236 -11.64 -14.17 14.41
C ALA A 236 -12.06 -13.85 12.96
N TRP A 237 -11.11 -13.87 12.03
CA TRP A 237 -11.38 -13.69 10.60
C TRP A 237 -12.31 -14.78 10.04
N SER A 238 -12.04 -16.06 10.30
CA SER A 238 -12.89 -17.17 9.82
C SER A 238 -14.30 -17.15 10.42
N LEU A 239 -14.45 -16.63 11.65
CA LEU A 239 -15.75 -16.49 12.31
C LEU A 239 -16.54 -15.25 11.89
N LEU A 240 -15.91 -14.29 11.22
CA LEU A 240 -16.53 -13.02 10.85
C LEU A 240 -17.85 -13.20 10.08
N PRO A 241 -17.95 -14.03 9.01
CA PRO A 241 -19.20 -14.18 8.26
C PRO A 241 -20.37 -14.65 9.12
N LYS A 242 -20.11 -15.57 10.06
CA LYS A 242 -21.10 -16.10 11.02
C LYS A 242 -21.46 -15.08 12.11
N ALA A 243 -20.54 -14.23 12.51
CA ALA A 243 -20.80 -13.18 13.49
C ALA A 243 -21.70 -12.09 12.91
N VAL A 244 -21.37 -11.57 11.71
CA VAL A 244 -22.15 -10.50 11.08
C VAL A 244 -23.53 -10.97 10.60
N SER A 245 -23.69 -12.26 10.23
CA SER A 245 -25.01 -12.81 9.91
C SER A 245 -25.95 -12.89 11.12
N ARG A 246 -25.40 -12.96 12.34
CA ARG A 246 -26.13 -12.88 13.61
C ARG A 246 -26.33 -11.45 14.10
N GLY A 247 -25.68 -10.46 13.47
CA GLY A 247 -25.70 -9.07 13.88
C GLY A 247 -24.77 -8.76 15.05
N ASP A 248 -23.72 -9.56 15.25
CA ASP A 248 -22.75 -9.37 16.32
C ASP A 248 -21.74 -8.27 15.97
N VAL A 249 -21.88 -7.12 16.62
CA VAL A 249 -21.02 -5.94 16.41
C VAL A 249 -19.65 -6.13 17.04
N ALA A 250 -19.53 -6.99 18.07
CA ALA A 250 -18.27 -7.22 18.76
C ALA A 250 -17.18 -7.79 17.84
N ALA A 251 -17.57 -8.51 16.78
CA ALA A 251 -16.64 -9.04 15.78
C ALA A 251 -15.86 -7.97 15.00
N LEU A 252 -16.31 -6.71 15.04
CA LEU A 252 -15.65 -5.57 14.40
C LEU A 252 -15.21 -4.49 15.41
N ALA A 253 -15.33 -4.72 16.72
CA ALA A 253 -15.08 -3.71 17.74
C ALA A 253 -13.64 -3.20 17.76
N ASP A 254 -12.67 -4.07 17.46
CA ASP A 254 -11.25 -3.73 17.40
C ASP A 254 -10.82 -3.11 16.06
N GLN A 255 -11.75 -2.93 15.12
CA GLN A 255 -11.48 -2.38 13.80
C GLN A 255 -11.92 -0.91 13.69
N SER A 256 -11.10 -0.10 13.02
CA SER A 256 -11.57 1.20 12.55
C SER A 256 -12.74 1.02 11.56
N PRO A 257 -13.61 2.02 11.38
CA PRO A 257 -14.66 1.94 10.37
C PRO A 257 -14.13 1.64 8.95
N SER A 258 -12.95 2.15 8.59
CA SER A 258 -12.32 1.85 7.30
C SER A 258 -11.86 0.39 7.19
N GLN A 259 -11.30 -0.17 8.27
CA GLN A 259 -10.96 -1.60 8.33
C GLN A 259 -12.22 -2.48 8.28
N ALA A 260 -13.25 -2.14 9.04
CA ALA A 260 -14.53 -2.85 9.08
C ALA A 260 -15.21 -2.88 7.70
N ILE A 261 -15.26 -1.75 7.00
CA ILE A 261 -15.77 -1.68 5.62
C ILE A 261 -14.93 -2.57 4.70
N GLY A 262 -13.61 -2.51 4.77
CA GLY A 262 -12.73 -3.38 3.98
C GLY A 262 -12.99 -4.87 4.24
N SER A 263 -13.22 -5.25 5.49
CA SER A 263 -13.55 -6.62 5.89
C SER A 263 -14.90 -7.07 5.30
N LEU A 264 -15.92 -6.22 5.35
CA LEU A 264 -17.24 -6.51 4.77
C LEU A 264 -17.23 -6.51 3.24
N GLN A 265 -16.40 -5.67 2.60
CA GLN A 265 -16.20 -5.68 1.15
C GLN A 265 -15.59 -7.00 0.68
N LYS A 266 -14.61 -7.55 1.41
CA LYS A 266 -14.02 -8.88 1.14
C LYS A 266 -15.07 -9.99 1.24
N LEU A 267 -15.93 -9.94 2.26
CA LEU A 267 -17.02 -10.90 2.42
C LEU A 267 -18.04 -10.80 1.28
N CYS A 268 -18.47 -9.57 0.94
CA CYS A 268 -19.37 -9.32 -0.18
C CYS A 268 -18.78 -9.82 -1.50
N HIS A 269 -17.49 -9.57 -1.75
CA HIS A 269 -16.76 -10.07 -2.91
C HIS A 269 -16.80 -11.60 -3.00
N ASP A 270 -16.44 -12.31 -1.93
CA ASP A 270 -16.40 -13.76 -1.95
C ASP A 270 -17.79 -14.39 -2.11
N LEU A 271 -18.82 -13.77 -1.55
CA LEU A 271 -20.22 -14.19 -1.79
C LEU A 271 -20.63 -13.98 -3.25
N MET A 272 -20.22 -12.88 -3.89
CA MET A 272 -20.47 -12.67 -5.33
C MET A 272 -19.71 -13.67 -6.20
N ALA A 273 -18.47 -14.01 -5.83
CA ALA A 273 -17.66 -15.02 -6.51
C ALA A 273 -18.30 -16.40 -6.41
N VAL A 274 -18.64 -16.86 -5.19
CA VAL A 274 -19.27 -18.17 -4.96
C VAL A 274 -20.65 -18.24 -5.61
N GLY A 275 -21.45 -17.17 -5.52
CA GLY A 275 -22.75 -17.09 -6.20
C GLY A 275 -22.66 -17.17 -7.73
N SER A 276 -21.48 -16.90 -8.30
CA SER A 276 -21.19 -17.03 -9.73
C SER A 276 -20.45 -18.32 -10.09
N GLY A 277 -20.27 -19.25 -9.15
CA GLY A 277 -19.56 -20.51 -9.37
C GLY A 277 -18.02 -20.43 -9.29
N ALA A 278 -17.46 -19.31 -8.83
CA ALA A 278 -16.03 -19.14 -8.64
C ALA A 278 -15.60 -19.47 -7.19
N ALA A 279 -14.31 -19.75 -6.99
CA ALA A 279 -13.75 -19.95 -5.66
C ALA A 279 -13.63 -18.62 -4.89
N PRO A 280 -13.80 -18.62 -3.56
CA PRO A 280 -13.58 -17.43 -2.73
C PRO A 280 -12.09 -17.06 -2.68
N ARG A 281 -11.81 -15.76 -2.47
CA ARG A 281 -10.45 -15.21 -2.44
C ARG A 281 -9.93 -14.95 -1.04
N PHE A 282 -10.78 -14.51 -0.12
CA PHE A 282 -10.41 -13.99 1.20
C PHE A 282 -10.80 -14.90 2.37
N PHE A 283 -11.82 -15.73 2.18
CA PHE A 283 -12.32 -16.70 3.16
C PHE A 283 -12.17 -18.13 2.65
N ASP A 284 -12.12 -19.11 3.56
CA ASP A 284 -12.35 -20.49 3.18
C ASP A 284 -13.82 -20.69 2.80
N ALA A 285 -14.08 -21.58 1.83
CA ALA A 285 -15.46 -21.88 1.42
C ALA A 285 -16.33 -22.40 2.58
N ALA A 286 -15.73 -23.05 3.58
CA ALA A 286 -16.41 -23.56 4.77
C ALA A 286 -16.81 -22.46 5.78
N ASP A 287 -16.21 -21.27 5.70
CA ASP A 287 -16.51 -20.15 6.59
C ASP A 287 -17.67 -19.30 6.06
N LEU A 288 -17.93 -19.38 4.76
CA LEU A 288 -19.00 -18.62 4.12
C LEU A 288 -20.39 -19.20 4.42
N PRO A 289 -21.44 -18.35 4.43
CA PRO A 289 -22.81 -18.80 4.52
C PRO A 289 -23.16 -19.84 3.44
N PRO A 290 -23.90 -20.91 3.78
CA PRO A 290 -24.24 -21.96 2.82
C PRO A 290 -25.23 -21.48 1.74
N ALA A 291 -26.11 -20.54 2.09
CA ALA A 291 -27.05 -19.91 1.16
C ALA A 291 -26.51 -18.54 0.74
N VAL A 292 -26.15 -18.42 -0.54
CA VAL A 292 -25.66 -17.15 -1.10
C VAL A 292 -26.84 -16.23 -1.40
N PRO A 293 -26.81 -14.95 -0.97
CA PRO A 293 -27.82 -13.96 -1.34
C PRO A 293 -27.91 -13.72 -2.85
N SER A 294 -29.02 -13.13 -3.31
CA SER A 294 -29.17 -12.82 -4.74
C SER A 294 -28.12 -11.81 -5.21
N HIS A 295 -27.71 -11.90 -6.49
CA HIS A 295 -26.77 -10.93 -7.08
C HIS A 295 -27.21 -9.48 -6.92
N LEU A 296 -28.52 -9.20 -6.99
CA LEU A 296 -29.05 -7.86 -6.77
C LEU A 296 -28.84 -7.36 -5.33
N ALA A 297 -29.04 -8.23 -4.34
CA ALA A 297 -28.80 -7.89 -2.93
C ALA A 297 -27.31 -7.60 -2.68
N LEU A 298 -26.42 -8.47 -3.18
CA LEU A 298 -24.97 -8.30 -3.05
C LEU A 298 -24.47 -7.05 -3.79
N ALA A 299 -24.99 -6.74 -4.99
CA ALA A 299 -24.62 -5.54 -5.73
C ALA A 299 -25.04 -4.25 -5.00
N ARG A 300 -26.23 -4.24 -4.39
CA ARG A 300 -26.70 -3.11 -3.55
C ARG A 300 -25.82 -2.94 -2.32
N TRP A 301 -25.49 -4.02 -1.64
CA TRP A 301 -24.63 -4.00 -0.47
C TRP A 301 -23.21 -3.52 -0.81
N SER A 302 -22.62 -4.02 -1.91
CA SER A 302 -21.33 -3.55 -2.43
C SER A 302 -21.33 -2.03 -2.69
N LYS A 303 -22.40 -1.51 -3.32
CA LYS A 303 -22.55 -0.06 -3.54
C LYS A 303 -22.69 0.73 -2.24
N SER A 304 -23.42 0.21 -1.25
CA SER A 304 -23.54 0.83 0.08
C SER A 304 -22.18 0.90 0.77
N LEU A 305 -21.42 -0.20 0.81
CA LEU A 305 -20.08 -0.25 1.38
C LEU A 305 -19.13 0.73 0.67
N ALA A 306 -19.19 0.84 -0.66
CA ALA A 306 -18.40 1.81 -1.42
C ALA A 306 -18.75 3.27 -1.08
N ASN A 307 -20.03 3.57 -0.83
CA ASN A 307 -20.45 4.89 -0.36
C ASN A 307 -19.97 5.16 1.06
N ALA A 308 -20.10 4.18 1.97
CA ALA A 308 -19.65 4.29 3.36
C ALA A 308 -18.12 4.47 3.45
N ALA A 309 -17.35 3.86 2.55
CA ALA A 309 -15.90 4.03 2.47
C ALA A 309 -15.45 5.49 2.28
N ARG A 310 -16.28 6.33 1.63
CA ARG A 310 -15.95 7.75 1.39
C ARG A 310 -15.88 8.59 2.66
N THR A 311 -16.59 8.20 3.71
CA THR A 311 -16.64 8.93 4.98
C THR A 311 -16.04 8.14 6.15
N ALA A 312 -15.49 6.95 5.89
CA ALA A 312 -14.96 6.04 6.91
C ALA A 312 -13.80 6.62 7.74
N GLU A 313 -13.09 7.60 7.18
CA GLU A 313 -11.98 8.29 7.85
C GLU A 313 -12.44 9.44 8.77
N HIS A 314 -13.66 9.95 8.56
CA HIS A 314 -14.26 11.02 9.34
C HIS A 314 -15.73 10.68 9.69
N PRO A 315 -15.97 9.56 10.40
CA PRO A 315 -17.32 9.20 10.81
C PRO A 315 -17.83 10.19 11.85
N PHE A 316 -19.12 10.53 11.77
CA PHE A 316 -19.77 11.34 12.81
C PHE A 316 -19.74 10.63 14.18
N ASN A 317 -19.95 9.32 14.19
CA ASN A 317 -19.76 8.43 15.34
C ASN A 317 -19.31 7.05 14.84
N ALA A 318 -18.14 6.59 15.29
CA ALA A 318 -17.56 5.33 14.83
C ALA A 318 -18.39 4.11 15.29
N GLY A 319 -18.88 4.09 16.53
CA GLY A 319 -19.68 2.98 17.07
C GLY A 319 -21.00 2.80 16.32
N LEU A 320 -21.75 3.89 16.12
CA LEU A 320 -23.00 3.86 15.35
C LEU A 320 -22.78 3.43 13.89
N MET A 321 -21.63 3.80 13.31
CA MET A 321 -21.28 3.35 11.97
C MET A 321 -21.03 1.84 11.93
N LEU A 322 -20.32 1.27 12.91
CA LEU A 322 -20.12 -0.18 13.01
C LEU A 322 -21.46 -0.93 13.19
N GLU A 323 -22.34 -0.43 14.05
CA GLU A 323 -23.69 -1.00 14.23
C GLU A 323 -24.49 -1.00 12.92
N ALA A 324 -24.48 0.13 12.20
CA ALA A 324 -25.18 0.26 10.92
C ALA A 324 -24.62 -0.72 9.87
N LEU A 325 -23.30 -0.84 9.77
CA LEU A 325 -22.62 -1.75 8.84
C LEU A 325 -22.98 -3.22 9.13
N VAL A 326 -22.99 -3.62 10.40
CA VAL A 326 -23.34 -4.98 10.82
C VAL A 326 -24.83 -5.27 10.61
N SER A 327 -25.70 -4.31 10.87
CA SER A 327 -27.14 -4.42 10.60
C SER A 327 -27.43 -4.60 9.11
N GLU A 328 -26.74 -3.85 8.24
CA GLU A 328 -26.86 -4.00 6.79
C GLU A 328 -26.32 -5.36 6.31
N ALA A 329 -25.17 -5.78 6.82
CA ALA A 329 -24.60 -7.09 6.52
C ALA A 329 -25.57 -8.22 6.92
N ARG A 330 -26.10 -8.20 8.14
CA ARG A 330 -27.10 -9.15 8.63
C ARG A 330 -28.32 -9.21 7.71
N THR A 331 -28.84 -8.06 7.29
CA THR A 331 -30.03 -7.99 6.43
C THR A 331 -29.76 -8.61 5.06
N THR A 332 -28.63 -8.27 4.46
CA THR A 332 -28.20 -8.83 3.17
C THR A 332 -28.02 -10.34 3.24
N LEU A 333 -27.25 -10.83 4.21
CA LEU A 333 -26.92 -12.25 4.35
C LEU A 333 -28.17 -13.11 4.60
N ASN A 334 -29.12 -12.62 5.39
CA ASN A 334 -30.34 -13.35 5.69
C ASN A 334 -31.41 -13.24 4.59
N SER A 335 -31.21 -12.40 3.56
CA SER A 335 -32.13 -12.32 2.43
C SER A 335 -32.16 -13.59 1.57
N ALA A 336 -31.10 -14.40 1.63
CA ALA A 336 -30.98 -15.69 0.95
C ALA A 336 -31.98 -16.75 1.48
N ALA A 337 -32.28 -16.70 2.78
CA ALA A 337 -33.13 -17.67 3.47
C ALA A 337 -34.64 -17.49 3.20
N ARG A 338 -35.03 -16.46 2.43
CA ARG A 338 -36.45 -16.11 2.15
C ARG A 338 -36.95 -16.55 0.77
N ARG A 339 -36.25 -17.44 0.05
CA ARG A 339 -36.84 -18.04 -1.16
C ARG A 339 -37.99 -19.00 -0.74
N PRO A 340 -39.22 -18.81 -1.25
CA PRO A 340 -40.36 -19.66 -0.92
C PRO A 340 -40.19 -21.10 -1.41
#